data_AF-A0AB73BNU7-F1
#
_entry.id   AF-A0AB73BNU7-F1
#
_cell.length_a   1.000
_cell.length_b   1.000
_cell.length_c   1.000
_cell.angle_alpha   90.00
_cell.angle_beta   90.00
_cell.angle_gamma   90.00
#
_symmetry.space_group_name_H-M   'P 1'
#
loop_
_entity.id
_entity.type
_entity.pdbx_description
1 polymer ?
#
loop_
_entity_poly.entity_id
_entity_poly.type
_entity_poly.pdbx_seq_one_letter_code
_entity_poly.pdbx_strand_id
1 'polypeptide(L)'
;MTNKQNENKKIIKVDFQKKNNKESKHVVMLLPEAAFPFNLNADTMLILGDISLAKKIWKGYYEHKLDLIDGVSLQCLVGLDVQETVSKLQEPVKYKIFIPNMAKGSKQLYFSDLSPEGIKLFNLLKRQTETKNIKPWTFIYKKLIDKAINEKRSGQKLKGKIDPSALDEFLQYFDQEYQTKIKDILLNSEAEISQKILEIDDLK
;
A
#
# COMPACT_ATOMS: atom_id res chain seq x y z
N MET A 1 -5.23 22.34 -34.25
CA MET A 1 -4.38 21.14 -34.07
C MET A 1 -4.36 20.82 -32.58
N THR A 2 -5.15 19.85 -32.16
CA THR A 2 -5.24 19.40 -30.75
C THR A 2 -4.51 18.07 -30.63
N ASN A 3 -3.28 18.11 -30.10
CA ASN A 3 -2.52 16.93 -29.72
C ASN A 3 -3.14 16.34 -28.45
N LYS A 4 -3.92 15.25 -28.61
CA LYS A 4 -4.17 14.32 -27.51
C LYS A 4 -3.03 13.31 -27.48
N GLN A 5 -2.15 13.46 -26.50
CA GLN A 5 -1.20 12.41 -26.12
C GLN A 5 -2.02 11.22 -25.61
N ASN A 6 -2.03 10.13 -26.38
CA ASN A 6 -2.44 8.82 -25.89
C ASN A 6 -1.30 8.29 -25.03
N GLU A 7 -1.47 8.30 -23.72
CA GLU A 7 -0.59 7.60 -22.80
C GLU A 7 -0.78 6.08 -22.99
N ASN A 8 0.23 5.44 -23.58
CA ASN A 8 0.34 3.99 -23.65
C ASN A 8 0.58 3.42 -22.23
N LYS A 9 -0.50 3.15 -21.48
CA LYS A 9 -0.43 2.31 -20.27
C LYS A 9 -0.09 0.88 -20.70
N LYS A 10 1.12 0.40 -20.38
CA LYS A 10 1.59 -0.98 -20.63
C LYS A 10 0.76 -1.98 -19.82
N ILE A 11 -0.27 -2.56 -20.43
CA ILE A 11 -0.96 -3.75 -19.92
C ILE A 11 -0.26 -4.98 -20.50
N ILE A 12 0.32 -5.82 -19.63
CA ILE A 12 0.86 -7.11 -20.04
C ILE A 12 -0.21 -8.18 -19.78
N LYS A 13 -0.74 -8.78 -20.85
CA LYS A 13 -1.57 -9.98 -20.76
C LYS A 13 -0.64 -11.18 -20.63
N VAL A 14 -0.82 -11.99 -19.59
CA VAL A 14 -0.03 -13.22 -19.37
C VAL A 14 -1.00 -14.40 -19.37
N ASP A 15 -0.84 -15.31 -20.33
CA ASP A 15 -1.68 -16.50 -20.43
C ASP A 15 -1.06 -17.66 -19.65
N PHE A 16 -1.75 -18.10 -18.59
CA PHE A 16 -1.38 -19.31 -17.86
C PHE A 16 -2.06 -20.53 -18.51
N GLN A 17 -1.35 -21.25 -19.38
CA GLN A 17 -1.80 -22.56 -19.86
C GLN A 17 -1.50 -23.63 -18.79
N LYS A 18 -2.54 -24.11 -18.09
CA LYS A 18 -2.46 -25.40 -17.39
C LYS A 18 -2.84 -26.50 -18.38
N LYS A 19 -1.95 -27.50 -18.54
CA LYS A 19 -2.26 -28.78 -19.18
C LYS A 19 -3.37 -29.47 -18.40
N ASN A 20 -4.61 -29.28 -18.84
CA ASN A 20 -5.74 -30.20 -18.85
C ASN A 20 -7.04 -29.38 -18.93
N ASN A 21 -7.81 -29.62 -20.00
CA ASN A 21 -9.13 -29.07 -20.31
C ASN A 21 -9.88 -28.41 -19.14
N LYS A 22 -9.82 -27.08 -19.10
CA LYS A 22 -10.79 -26.15 -18.52
C LYS A 22 -10.42 -24.77 -19.03
N GLU A 23 -11.41 -24.02 -19.51
CA GLU A 23 -11.30 -22.66 -20.05
C GLU A 23 -10.15 -21.87 -19.41
N SER A 24 -9.21 -21.40 -20.23
CA SER A 24 -8.14 -20.53 -19.79
C SER A 24 -8.75 -19.25 -19.26
N LYS A 25 -8.94 -19.16 -17.93
CA LYS A 25 -9.27 -17.90 -17.27
C LYS A 25 -8.07 -16.96 -17.48
N HIS A 26 -8.21 -16.00 -18.39
CA HIS A 26 -7.22 -14.97 -18.61
C HIS A 26 -7.13 -14.12 -17.33
N VAL A 27 -6.01 -14.27 -16.62
CA VAL A 27 -5.69 -13.43 -15.47
C VAL A 27 -4.78 -12.31 -15.97
N VAL A 28 -5.22 -11.07 -15.76
CA VAL A 28 -4.44 -9.88 -16.05
C VAL A 28 -3.57 -9.56 -14.83
N MET A 29 -2.26 -9.51 -15.04
CA MET A 29 -1.31 -9.07 -14.01
C MET A 29 -1.28 -7.54 -13.98
N LEU A 30 -1.57 -6.98 -12.81
CA LEU A 30 -1.42 -5.56 -12.52
C LEU A 30 0.01 -5.30 -12.11
N LEU A 31 0.72 -4.48 -12.88
CA LEU A 31 2.04 -4.02 -12.50
C LEU A 31 1.90 -2.86 -11.50
N PRO A 32 2.80 -2.77 -10.51
CA PRO A 32 2.87 -1.60 -9.66
C PRO A 32 3.28 -0.38 -10.50
N GLU A 33 2.93 0.82 -10.05
CA GLU A 33 3.34 2.04 -10.73
C GLU A 33 4.85 2.25 -10.68
N ALA A 34 5.47 1.85 -9.57
CA ALA A 34 6.91 1.80 -9.43
C ALA A 34 7.36 0.65 -8.52
N ALA A 35 8.55 0.13 -8.81
CA ALA A 35 9.27 -0.77 -7.94
C ALA A 35 10.72 -0.31 -7.87
N PHE A 36 11.22 -0.04 -6.67
CA PHE A 36 12.57 0.47 -6.44
C PHE A 36 13.36 -0.55 -5.60
N PRO A 37 14.44 -1.15 -6.14
CA PRO A 37 15.28 -2.09 -5.40
C PRO A 37 16.27 -1.36 -4.49
N PHE A 38 16.39 -1.78 -3.23
CA PHE A 38 17.32 -1.20 -2.25
C PHE A 38 18.50 -2.16 -2.02
N ASN A 39 18.48 -2.90 -0.90
CA ASN A 39 19.45 -3.92 -0.56
C ASN A 39 18.84 -5.30 -0.80
N LEU A 40 19.25 -5.98 -1.87
CA LEU A 40 18.70 -7.30 -2.21
C LEU A 40 18.93 -8.37 -1.14
N ASN A 41 19.89 -8.15 -0.22
CA ASN A 41 20.17 -9.03 0.92
C ASN A 41 19.25 -8.77 2.13
N ALA A 42 18.48 -7.68 2.12
CA ALA A 42 17.51 -7.39 3.16
C ALA A 42 16.24 -8.25 3.01
N ASP A 43 15.46 -8.34 4.09
CA ASP A 43 14.28 -9.20 4.17
C ASP A 43 12.96 -8.42 4.13
N THR A 44 12.96 -7.09 3.98
CA THR A 44 11.72 -6.31 4.13
C THR A 44 11.34 -5.57 2.85
N MET A 45 10.11 -5.76 2.41
CA MET A 45 9.49 -5.01 1.32
C MET A 45 8.42 -4.08 1.87
N LEU A 46 8.39 -2.84 1.39
CA LEU A 46 7.29 -1.92 1.67
C LEU A 46 6.42 -1.77 0.43
N ILE A 47 5.12 -1.95 0.62
CA ILE A 47 4.09 -1.74 -0.39
C ILE A 47 3.31 -0.49 0.02
N LEU A 48 3.38 0.53 -0.83
CA LEU A 48 2.87 1.87 -0.57
C LEU A 48 1.65 2.14 -1.45
N GLY A 49 0.58 2.64 -0.87
CA GLY A 49 -0.65 2.99 -1.59
C GLY A 49 -0.54 4.22 -2.49
N ASP A 50 0.56 4.97 -2.41
CA ASP A 50 0.79 6.13 -3.27
C ASP A 50 2.28 6.25 -3.62
N ILE A 51 2.54 6.30 -4.93
CA ILE A 51 3.87 6.37 -5.54
C ILE A 51 4.68 7.60 -5.11
N SER A 52 4.03 8.70 -4.72
CA SER A 52 4.72 9.92 -4.32
C SER A 52 5.55 9.71 -3.07
N LEU A 53 5.05 8.93 -2.10
CA LEU A 53 5.80 8.53 -0.92
C LEU A 53 6.94 7.58 -1.28
N ALA A 54 6.69 6.61 -2.17
CA ALA A 54 7.74 5.71 -2.65
C ALA A 54 8.92 6.50 -3.27
N LYS A 55 8.62 7.51 -4.09
CA LYS A 55 9.61 8.43 -4.68
C LYS A 55 10.31 9.29 -3.61
N LYS A 56 9.58 9.81 -2.62
CA LYS A 56 10.15 10.60 -1.52
C LYS A 56 11.15 9.78 -0.71
N ILE A 57 10.79 8.54 -0.37
CA ILE A 57 11.66 7.60 0.32
C ILE A 57 12.89 7.25 -0.52
N TRP A 58 12.68 6.87 -1.78
CA TRP A 58 13.77 6.54 -2.71
C TRP A 58 14.77 7.70 -2.83
N LYS A 59 14.28 8.92 -3.02
CA LYS A 59 15.12 10.12 -3.07
C LYS A 59 15.92 10.30 -1.78
N GLY A 60 15.27 10.14 -0.62
CA GLY A 60 15.93 10.22 0.68
C GLY A 60 17.04 9.17 0.85
N TYR A 61 16.82 7.94 0.40
CA TYR A 61 17.84 6.87 0.42
C TYR A 61 19.12 7.27 -0.31
N TYR A 62 18.99 7.71 -1.57
CA TYR A 62 20.15 8.03 -2.40
C TYR A 62 20.82 9.35 -2.01
N GLU A 63 20.04 10.38 -1.70
CA GLU A 63 20.58 11.73 -1.45
C GLU A 63 21.10 11.89 -0.02
N HIS A 64 20.53 11.16 0.95
CA HIS A 64 20.83 11.33 2.36
C HIS A 64 21.41 10.08 3.03
N LYS A 65 21.72 9.02 2.26
CA LYS A 65 22.23 7.73 2.77
C LYS A 65 21.37 7.19 3.91
N LEU A 66 20.05 7.20 3.71
CA LEU A 66 19.10 6.60 4.65
C LEU A 66 19.25 5.06 4.59
N ASP A 67 20.27 4.51 5.25
CA ASP A 67 20.54 3.07 5.21
C ASP A 67 19.41 2.23 5.84
N LEU A 68 18.63 2.87 6.72
CA LEU A 68 17.50 2.30 7.44
C LEU A 68 16.30 3.25 7.39
N ILE A 69 15.10 2.67 7.37
CA ILE A 69 13.83 3.38 7.52
C ILE A 69 13.09 2.73 8.68
N ASP A 70 12.85 3.47 9.77
CA ASP A 70 12.36 2.91 11.04
C ASP A 70 13.27 1.75 11.54
N GLY A 71 14.59 1.91 11.40
CA GLY A 71 15.53 0.83 11.72
C GLY A 71 15.45 -0.42 10.84
N VAL A 72 14.62 -0.42 9.78
CA VAL A 72 14.43 -1.53 8.86
C VAL A 72 15.31 -1.35 7.62
N SER A 73 16.09 -2.39 7.29
CA SER A 73 16.77 -2.46 5.99
C SER A 73 15.79 -2.92 4.93
N LEU A 74 15.66 -2.13 3.86
CA LEU A 74 14.69 -2.40 2.80
C LEU A 74 15.31 -3.22 1.68
N GLN A 75 14.55 -4.19 1.21
CA GLN A 75 14.82 -4.94 -0.01
C GLN A 75 14.26 -4.21 -1.23
N CYS A 76 13.01 -3.75 -1.13
CA CYS A 76 12.29 -3.14 -2.23
C CYS A 76 11.18 -2.22 -1.71
N LEU A 77 10.94 -1.12 -2.42
CA LEU A 77 9.73 -0.32 -2.33
C LEU A 77 8.84 -0.59 -3.54
N VAL A 78 7.55 -0.81 -3.30
CA VAL A 78 6.54 -0.94 -4.33
C VAL A 78 5.53 0.19 -4.16
N GLY A 79 5.43 1.07 -5.16
CA GLY A 79 4.43 2.13 -5.21
C GLY A 79 3.23 1.70 -6.04
N LEU A 80 2.03 1.81 -5.47
CA LEU A 80 0.75 1.56 -6.12
C LEU A 80 -0.03 2.86 -6.30
N ASP A 81 -1.03 2.83 -7.17
CA ASP A 81 -2.16 3.76 -7.16
C ASP A 81 -3.33 3.07 -6.46
N VAL A 82 -3.72 3.57 -5.29
CA VAL A 82 -4.83 3.02 -4.51
C VAL A 82 -6.13 2.96 -5.31
N GLN A 83 -6.49 4.02 -6.03
CA GLN A 83 -7.76 4.08 -6.74
C GLN A 83 -7.79 3.08 -7.90
N GLU A 84 -6.74 3.09 -8.73
CA GLU A 84 -6.63 2.17 -9.87
C GLU A 84 -6.57 0.72 -9.38
N THR A 85 -5.77 0.44 -8.34
CA THR A 85 -5.58 -0.92 -7.83
C THR A 85 -6.84 -1.46 -7.16
N VAL A 86 -7.52 -0.66 -6.32
CA VAL A 86 -8.78 -1.06 -5.67
C VAL A 86 -9.86 -1.32 -6.70
N SER A 87 -9.94 -0.52 -7.78
CA SER A 87 -10.96 -0.71 -8.82
C SER A 87 -10.82 -2.07 -9.51
N LYS A 88 -9.60 -2.54 -9.73
CA LYS A 88 -9.31 -3.79 -10.44
C LYS A 88 -9.30 -5.01 -9.53
N LEU A 89 -8.70 -4.93 -8.34
CA LEU A 89 -8.60 -6.08 -7.43
C LEU A 89 -9.93 -6.53 -6.82
N GLN A 90 -11.01 -5.76 -6.98
CA GLN A 90 -12.37 -6.21 -6.67
C GLN A 90 -12.86 -7.36 -7.56
N GLU A 91 -12.24 -7.58 -8.72
CA GLU A 91 -12.46 -8.75 -9.57
C GLU A 91 -11.26 -9.73 -9.49
N PRO A 92 -11.01 -10.41 -8.34
CA PRO A 92 -9.78 -11.17 -8.10
C PRO A 92 -9.61 -12.41 -8.99
N VAL A 93 -10.68 -12.84 -9.68
CA VAL A 93 -10.63 -13.92 -10.68
C VAL A 93 -9.98 -13.44 -11.99
N LYS A 94 -10.04 -12.13 -12.25
CA LYS A 94 -9.58 -11.49 -13.48
C LYS A 94 -8.28 -10.74 -13.29
N TYR A 95 -8.05 -10.15 -12.12
CA TYR A 95 -6.86 -9.37 -11.84
C TYR A 95 -6.06 -9.90 -10.65
N LYS A 96 -4.74 -9.90 -10.81
CA LYS A 96 -3.79 -10.19 -9.74
C LYS A 96 -2.73 -9.10 -9.69
N ILE A 97 -2.26 -8.76 -8.50
CA ILE A 97 -1.12 -7.86 -8.36
C ILE A 97 0.18 -8.61 -8.64
N PHE A 98 1.04 -8.02 -9.47
CA PHE A 98 2.43 -8.44 -9.57
C PHE A 98 3.21 -7.76 -8.46
N ILE A 99 3.75 -8.55 -7.53
CA ILE A 99 4.75 -8.07 -6.58
C ILE A 99 6.10 -8.69 -6.98
N PRO A 100 7.15 -7.89 -7.18
CA PRO A 100 8.47 -8.41 -7.52
C PRO A 100 8.93 -9.44 -6.48
N ASN A 101 9.03 -10.70 -6.89
CA ASN A 101 9.49 -11.77 -6.01
C ASN A 101 11.02 -11.71 -5.88
N MET A 102 11.51 -10.84 -5.00
CA MET A 102 12.94 -10.55 -4.85
C MET A 102 13.62 -11.47 -3.81
N ALA A 103 12.87 -12.09 -2.89
CA ALA A 103 13.32 -13.20 -2.06
C ALA A 103 12.15 -14.03 -1.49
N LYS A 104 12.35 -15.33 -1.32
CA LYS A 104 11.46 -16.15 -0.49
C LYS A 104 11.63 -15.74 0.98
N GLY A 105 10.54 -15.40 1.66
CA GLY A 105 10.54 -15.12 3.10
C GLY A 105 10.62 -13.65 3.50
N SER A 106 10.53 -12.72 2.55
CA SER A 106 10.55 -11.29 2.89
C SER A 106 9.28 -10.87 3.64
N LYS A 107 9.48 -10.10 4.72
CA LYS A 107 8.43 -9.38 5.45
C LYS A 107 7.83 -8.34 4.51
N GLN A 108 6.51 -8.35 4.36
CA GLN A 108 5.80 -7.39 3.53
C GLN A 108 5.03 -6.44 4.43
N LEU A 109 5.38 -5.17 4.40
CA LEU A 109 4.69 -4.12 5.14
C LEU A 109 3.89 -3.25 4.17
N TYR A 110 2.71 -2.82 4.62
CA TYR A 110 1.80 -1.97 3.88
C TYR A 110 1.66 -0.60 4.52
N PHE A 111 1.68 0.45 3.73
CA PHE A 111 1.38 1.79 4.22
C PHE A 111 0.66 2.64 3.16
N SER A 112 -0.33 3.40 3.60
CA SER A 112 -1.10 4.34 2.79
C SER A 112 -1.81 5.34 3.72
N ASP A 113 -2.61 6.24 3.14
CA ASP A 113 -3.54 7.07 3.89
C ASP A 113 -4.37 6.22 4.88
N LEU A 114 -4.63 6.76 6.07
CA LEU A 114 -5.62 6.19 6.98
C LEU A 114 -7.00 6.62 6.49
N SER A 115 -7.54 5.85 5.54
CA SER A 115 -8.81 6.10 4.86
C SER A 115 -9.53 4.78 4.51
N PRO A 116 -10.83 4.82 4.16
CA PRO A 116 -11.56 3.63 3.71
C PRO A 116 -10.90 2.95 2.51
N GLU A 117 -10.44 3.72 1.52
CA GLU A 117 -9.76 3.20 0.33
C GLU A 117 -8.42 2.56 0.66
N GLY A 118 -7.64 3.16 1.56
CA GLY A 118 -6.36 2.60 2.03
C GLY A 118 -6.56 1.25 2.73
N ILE A 119 -7.52 1.19 3.67
CA ILE A 119 -7.88 -0.04 4.38
C ILE A 119 -8.44 -1.10 3.42
N LYS A 120 -9.27 -0.69 2.45
CA LYS A 120 -9.81 -1.58 1.43
C LYS A 120 -8.70 -2.17 0.56
N LEU A 121 -7.72 -1.38 0.13
CA LEU A 121 -6.58 -1.88 -0.63
C LEU A 121 -5.79 -2.90 0.18
N PHE A 122 -5.48 -2.60 1.44
CA PHE A 122 -4.78 -3.54 2.33
C PHE A 122 -5.46 -4.91 2.35
N ASN A 123 -6.78 -4.95 2.57
CA ASN A 123 -7.53 -6.19 2.63
C ASN A 123 -7.58 -6.92 1.28
N LEU A 124 -7.71 -6.19 0.17
CA LEU A 124 -7.65 -6.77 -1.17
C LEU A 124 -6.29 -7.40 -1.47
N LEU A 125 -5.19 -6.74 -1.08
CA LEU A 125 -3.83 -7.27 -1.19
C LEU A 125 -3.65 -8.51 -0.32
N LYS A 126 -4.09 -8.50 0.94
CA LYS A 126 -3.98 -9.65 1.85
C LYS A 126 -4.69 -10.90 1.34
N ARG A 127 -5.69 -10.76 0.47
CA ARG A 127 -6.39 -11.88 -0.19
C ARG A 127 -5.65 -12.44 -1.41
N GLN A 128 -4.65 -11.74 -1.94
CA GLN A 128 -3.81 -12.22 -3.04
C GLN A 128 -2.79 -13.24 -2.53
N THR A 129 -2.43 -14.22 -3.36
CA THR A 129 -1.46 -15.26 -2.97
C THR A 129 -0.07 -14.67 -2.77
N GLU A 130 0.26 -13.69 -3.60
CA GLU A 130 1.54 -12.98 -3.69
C GLU A 130 1.80 -12.12 -2.45
N THR A 131 0.73 -11.65 -1.80
CA THR A 131 0.77 -10.73 -0.65
C THR A 131 0.00 -11.22 0.57
N LYS A 132 -0.23 -12.53 0.69
CA LYS A 132 -1.05 -13.11 1.76
C LYS A 132 -0.56 -12.77 3.17
N ASN A 133 0.74 -12.57 3.33
CA ASN A 133 1.39 -12.30 4.62
C ASN A 133 1.65 -10.81 4.86
N ILE A 134 1.09 -9.91 4.05
CA ILE A 134 1.24 -8.47 4.21
C ILE A 134 0.66 -8.02 5.56
N LYS A 135 1.36 -7.09 6.22
CA LYS A 135 0.92 -6.47 7.48
C LYS A 135 0.95 -4.95 7.34
N PRO A 136 0.05 -4.19 8.01
CA PRO A 136 0.21 -2.75 8.10
C PRO A 136 1.55 -2.42 8.75
N TRP A 137 2.22 -1.37 8.30
CA TRP A 137 3.40 -0.83 8.96
C TRP A 137 2.98 -0.03 10.18
N THR A 138 2.64 -0.75 11.24
CA THR A 138 1.96 -0.19 12.41
C THR A 138 2.73 0.96 13.03
N PHE A 139 4.06 0.88 13.11
CA PHE A 139 4.90 1.97 13.62
C PHE A 139 4.70 3.29 12.87
N ILE A 140 4.68 3.27 11.53
CA ILE A 140 4.49 4.48 10.73
C ILE A 140 3.03 4.97 10.80
N TYR A 141 2.06 4.07 10.86
CA TYR A 141 0.67 4.47 11.12
C TYR A 141 0.50 5.15 12.49
N LYS A 142 1.20 4.67 13.52
CA LYS A 142 1.20 5.30 14.84
C LYS A 142 1.74 6.72 14.78
N LYS A 143 2.91 6.91 14.15
CA LYS A 143 3.49 8.23 13.90
C LYS A 143 2.53 9.15 13.12
N LEU A 144 1.87 8.63 12.07
CA LEU A 144 0.88 9.36 11.28
C LEU A 144 -0.27 9.87 12.17
N ILE A 145 -0.83 8.99 12.99
CA ILE A 145 -1.96 9.29 13.88
C ILE A 145 -1.55 10.33 14.93
N ASP A 146 -0.42 10.12 15.61
CA ASP A 146 0.02 11.02 16.67
C ASP A 146 0.36 12.41 16.10
N LYS A 147 1.00 12.47 14.92
CA LYS A 147 1.27 13.73 14.24
C LYS A 147 -0.01 14.48 13.87
N ALA A 148 -1.01 13.78 13.32
CA ALA A 148 -2.29 14.40 12.98
C ALA A 148 -3.01 14.97 14.21
N ILE A 149 -3.02 14.23 15.33
CA ILE A 149 -3.62 14.66 16.59
C ILE A 149 -2.86 15.86 17.17
N ASN A 150 -1.54 15.76 17.29
CA ASN A 150 -0.70 16.78 17.94
C ASN A 150 -0.67 18.09 17.16
N GLU A 151 -0.60 18.02 15.84
CA GLU A 151 -0.57 19.22 14.98
C GLU A 151 -1.97 19.78 14.70
N LYS A 152 -3.03 19.17 15.24
CA LYS A 152 -4.43 19.50 14.93
C LYS A 152 -4.68 19.60 13.42
N ARG A 153 -3.98 18.77 12.63
CA ARG A 153 -4.28 18.64 11.22
C ARG A 153 -5.56 17.84 11.15
N SER A 154 -6.67 18.57 11.15
CA SER A 154 -7.99 17.99 10.94
C SER A 154 -7.90 17.10 9.72
N GLY A 155 -8.16 15.81 9.93
CA GLY A 155 -8.26 14.87 8.82
C GLY A 155 -9.25 15.42 7.80
N GLN A 156 -9.02 15.13 6.52
CA GLN A 156 -10.00 15.52 5.52
C GLN A 156 -11.31 14.79 5.80
N LYS A 157 -12.44 15.37 5.39
CA LYS A 157 -13.72 14.64 5.48
C LYS A 157 -13.58 13.32 4.72
N LEU A 158 -14.04 12.23 5.33
CA LEU A 158 -14.01 10.90 4.72
C LEU A 158 -14.59 10.91 3.31
N LYS A 159 -13.84 10.33 2.38
CA LYS A 159 -14.32 10.06 1.03
C LYS A 159 -14.88 8.65 0.93
N GLY A 160 -16.00 8.39 1.57
CA GLY A 160 -16.72 7.11 1.46
C GLY A 160 -17.03 6.47 2.80
N LYS A 161 -17.63 5.28 2.75
CA LYS A 161 -17.98 4.49 3.93
C LYS A 161 -16.95 3.40 4.16
N ILE A 162 -16.56 3.20 5.41
CA ILE A 162 -15.74 2.07 5.80
C ILE A 162 -16.61 0.84 6.07
N ASP A 163 -16.19 -0.30 5.53
CA ASP A 163 -16.79 -1.60 5.86
C ASP A 163 -16.30 -2.01 7.26
N PRO A 164 -17.19 -2.25 8.24
CA PRO A 164 -16.79 -2.62 9.60
C PRO A 164 -15.91 -3.86 9.67
N SER A 165 -16.19 -4.88 8.84
CA SER A 165 -15.40 -6.11 8.82
C SER A 165 -13.99 -5.87 8.28
N ALA A 166 -13.88 -5.02 7.25
CA ALA A 166 -12.61 -4.60 6.68
C ALA A 166 -11.78 -3.80 7.70
N LEU A 167 -12.43 -2.93 8.48
CA LEU A 167 -11.78 -2.19 9.55
C LEU A 167 -11.29 -3.14 10.65
N ASP A 168 -12.11 -4.06 11.13
CA ASP A 168 -11.73 -5.01 12.18
C ASP A 168 -10.54 -5.89 11.74
N GLU A 169 -10.52 -6.34 10.47
CA GLU A 169 -9.36 -7.05 9.89
C GLU A 169 -8.08 -6.20 9.89
N PHE A 170 -8.17 -4.89 9.70
CA PHE A 170 -7.02 -3.99 9.75
C PHE A 170 -6.59 -3.68 11.19
N LEU A 171 -7.54 -3.54 12.10
CA LEU A 171 -7.30 -3.19 13.50
C LEU A 171 -6.61 -4.28 14.31
N GLN A 172 -6.72 -5.55 13.92
CA GLN A 172 -6.07 -6.67 14.63
C GLN A 172 -4.54 -6.55 14.74
N TYR A 173 -3.92 -5.67 13.94
CA TYR A 173 -2.47 -5.44 13.95
C TYR A 173 -2.04 -4.35 14.94
N PHE A 174 -2.98 -3.60 15.49
CA PHE A 174 -2.72 -2.47 16.39
C PHE A 174 -3.03 -2.86 17.83
N ASP A 175 -2.36 -2.21 18.78
CA ASP A 175 -2.73 -2.32 20.19
C ASP A 175 -4.05 -1.58 20.49
N GLN A 176 -4.60 -1.81 21.67
CA GLN A 176 -5.90 -1.25 22.07
C GLN A 176 -5.96 0.29 22.02
N GLU A 177 -4.84 0.96 22.30
CA GLU A 177 -4.76 2.41 22.27
C GLU A 177 -4.97 2.93 20.84
N TYR A 178 -4.19 2.42 19.89
CA TYR A 178 -4.31 2.86 18.49
C TYR A 178 -5.55 2.31 17.80
N GLN A 179 -6.09 1.16 18.22
CA GLN A 179 -7.40 0.72 17.76
C GLN A 179 -8.49 1.74 18.10
N THR A 180 -8.49 2.25 19.33
CA THR A 180 -9.43 3.30 19.77
C THR A 180 -9.23 4.58 18.95
N LYS A 181 -7.99 5.07 18.83
CA LYS A 181 -7.67 6.27 18.03
C LYS A 181 -8.16 6.14 16.58
N ILE A 182 -7.90 5.01 15.92
CA ILE A 182 -8.31 4.78 14.53
C ILE A 182 -9.84 4.77 14.40
N LYS A 183 -10.56 4.10 15.32
CA LYS A 183 -12.03 4.12 15.33
C LYS A 183 -12.57 5.52 15.55
N ASP A 184 -12.00 6.29 16.46
CA ASP A 184 -12.43 7.66 16.72
C ASP A 184 -12.23 8.57 15.51
N ILE A 185 -11.13 8.41 14.78
CA ILE A 185 -10.85 9.15 13.55
C ILE A 185 -11.85 8.77 12.44
N LEU A 186 -11.98 7.47 12.14
CA LEU A 186 -12.70 6.99 10.97
C LEU A 186 -14.22 6.85 11.17
N LEU A 187 -14.69 6.62 12.40
CA LEU A 187 -16.12 6.36 12.67
C LEU A 187 -16.80 7.54 13.36
N ASN A 188 -16.12 8.17 14.33
CA ASN A 188 -16.72 9.22 15.14
C ASN A 188 -16.49 10.62 14.55
N SER A 189 -15.25 10.89 14.13
CA SER A 189 -14.87 12.18 13.54
C SER A 189 -15.13 12.25 12.03
N GLU A 190 -15.48 11.11 11.43
CA GLU A 190 -15.63 10.92 9.99
C GLU A 190 -14.48 11.54 9.16
N ALA A 191 -13.24 11.34 9.61
CA ALA A 191 -12.06 11.96 9.03
C ALA A 191 -11.06 10.94 8.48
N GLU A 192 -10.33 11.30 7.43
CA GLU A 192 -9.19 10.55 6.87
C GLU A 192 -7.87 11.29 7.13
N ILE A 193 -6.78 10.54 7.38
CA ILE A 193 -5.46 11.13 7.55
C ILE A 193 -4.60 10.79 6.35
N SER A 194 -4.19 11.80 5.59
CA SER A 194 -3.30 11.60 4.46
C SER A 194 -1.86 11.39 4.91
N GLN A 195 -1.18 10.39 4.33
CA GLN A 195 0.24 10.14 4.52
C GLN A 195 1.12 11.34 4.17
N LYS A 196 0.62 12.30 3.38
CA LYS A 196 1.34 13.51 2.96
C LYS A 196 1.73 14.43 4.11
N ILE A 197 1.14 14.26 5.29
CA ILE A 197 1.58 15.01 6.49
C ILE A 197 2.91 14.50 7.03
N LEU A 198 3.38 13.32 6.59
CA LEU A 198 4.67 12.77 6.97
C LEU A 198 5.79 13.37 6.12
N GLU A 199 6.84 13.76 6.82
CA GLU A 199 8.14 14.15 6.30
C GLU A 199 9.10 12.96 6.30
N ILE A 200 10.17 13.07 5.52
CA ILE A 200 11.17 12.00 5.43
C ILE A 200 11.80 11.71 6.80
N ASP A 201 11.91 12.73 7.65
CA ASP A 201 12.42 12.61 9.01
C ASP A 201 11.48 11.84 9.94
N ASP A 202 10.17 11.81 9.66
CA ASP A 202 9.25 10.96 10.42
C ASP A 202 9.46 9.48 10.10
N LEU A 203 10.13 9.16 8.98
CA LEU A 203 10.41 7.79 8.56
C LEU A 203 11.77 7.28 9.08
N LYS A 204 12.53 8.14 9.79
CA LYS A 204 13.77 7.75 10.48
C LYS A 204 13.48 6.99 11.77
#